data_AF-A0A8T4EVL4-F1
#
_entry.id   AF-A0A8T4EVL4-F1
#
_cell.length_a   1.000
_cell.length_b   1.000
_cell.length_c   1.000
_cell.angle_alpha   90.00
_cell.angle_beta   90.00
_cell.angle_gamma   90.00
#
_symmetry.space_group_name_H-M   'P 1'
#
loop_
_entity.id
_entity.type
_entity.pdbx_description
1 polymer ?
#
loop_
_entity_poly.entity_id
_entity_poly.type
_entity_poly.pdbx_seq_one_letter_code
_entity_poly.pdbx_strand_id
1 'polypeptide(L)'
;MASGAASGSASGVGDQVLTAQRLMSFAADHRSVAAGQPVVLGWRVEGPVDGVTLRLNGRAVARSGATSVVPAGRDETYRLVAVSGDQTRELGAVVVGVNPCLPGSPPEAQCRRAGAAKGDYARINADSFVFNATDFRGPLVRKVALDGCGTDPGVHGRIERYLWIVTRLGAVVRQVNTDQCRSTVDLGEGTYGVQLTTRAADGATLAAGFPLQIKDTVVVSLGDSMASGEGNPDVNGAYIPPLPGHAIARWKDPTCHRSAYAGPVRAAQRLAADPHNGIMFLSLACTGARVTDLVSGSNRGQPPQLKQLAATLCAYACGRPVDLLTVTIGVNDVNFAQLTQTCVITRSGCDAALARAEGSLAGLKAQFAQLHDGISALGLTVKHLLITGYPAGIFSGSCAQSGARIRGVGEGLNEAIRKAAAAYGWTYVSGVTAAFTGHDYCSASSRWFVSLNESLAWQGAVDGTAHPNHVGQGAFADLILAAGKRSGAW
;
A
#
# COMPACT_ATOMS: atom_id res chain seq x y z
N MET A 1 -59.93 21.06 62.21
CA MET A 1 -59.33 19.79 61.75
C MET A 1 -59.63 19.64 60.27
N ALA A 2 -58.57 19.56 59.46
CA ALA A 2 -58.49 19.15 58.05
C ALA A 2 -59.69 19.48 57.12
N SER A 3 -59.65 20.67 56.52
CA SER A 3 -60.32 20.98 55.25
C SER A 3 -59.50 20.42 54.09
N GLY A 4 -59.76 19.18 53.69
CA GLY A 4 -59.31 18.62 52.42
C GLY A 4 -60.23 19.05 51.29
N ALA A 5 -60.23 20.35 50.95
CA ALA A 5 -60.86 20.83 49.74
C ALA A 5 -60.01 20.35 48.57
N ALA A 6 -60.65 19.63 47.66
CA ALA A 6 -60.08 19.08 46.45
C ALA A 6 -59.10 20.08 45.83
N SER A 7 -57.82 19.72 45.82
CA SER A 7 -56.84 20.35 44.95
C SER A 7 -57.20 19.97 43.52
N GLY A 8 -58.27 20.59 43.01
CA GLY A 8 -58.46 20.85 41.60
C GLY A 8 -57.25 21.67 41.23
N SER A 9 -56.23 20.95 40.78
CA SER A 9 -54.91 21.46 40.54
C SER A 9 -55.03 22.73 39.70
N ALA A 10 -54.45 23.84 40.17
CA ALA A 10 -54.23 25.03 39.35
C ALA A 10 -53.49 24.69 38.04
N SER A 11 -52.86 23.50 37.99
CA SER A 11 -52.35 22.88 36.78
C SER A 11 -53.40 22.61 35.71
N GLY A 12 -54.71 22.65 36.02
CA GLY A 12 -55.81 22.32 35.12
C GLY A 12 -56.38 23.52 34.37
N VAL A 13 -56.43 24.72 34.99
CA VAL A 13 -56.90 25.94 34.30
C VAL A 13 -55.81 26.50 33.40
N GLY A 14 -54.56 26.55 33.87
CA GLY A 14 -53.43 26.92 33.01
C GLY A 14 -53.29 25.92 31.86
N ASP A 15 -53.46 24.62 32.10
CA ASP A 15 -53.48 23.61 31.03
C ASP A 15 -54.71 23.75 30.11
N GLN A 16 -55.90 24.11 30.60
CA GLN A 16 -57.07 24.40 29.75
C GLN A 16 -56.91 25.66 28.87
N VAL A 17 -56.36 26.75 29.43
CA VAL A 17 -56.16 28.01 28.70
C VAL A 17 -54.99 27.87 27.72
N LEU A 18 -53.94 27.12 28.11
CA LEU A 18 -52.86 26.74 27.21
C LEU A 18 -53.35 25.79 26.12
N THR A 19 -54.19 24.78 26.43
CA THR A 19 -54.76 23.85 25.44
C THR A 19 -55.68 24.54 24.43
N ALA A 20 -56.35 25.61 24.85
CA ALA A 20 -57.18 26.47 23.99
C ALA A 20 -56.38 27.35 23.01
N GLN A 21 -55.06 27.51 23.20
CA GLN A 21 -54.21 28.18 22.19
C GLN A 21 -54.10 27.30 20.95
N ARG A 22 -54.39 27.88 19.79
CA ARG A 22 -54.43 27.20 18.50
C ARG A 22 -53.46 27.86 17.52
N LEU A 23 -52.46 27.10 17.11
CA LEU A 23 -51.49 27.55 16.12
C LEU A 23 -52.13 27.54 14.73
N MET A 24 -52.24 28.70 14.09
CA MET A 24 -52.81 28.83 12.74
C MET A 24 -51.73 28.66 11.67
N SER A 25 -50.56 29.29 11.89
CA SER A 25 -49.40 29.11 11.03
C SER A 25 -48.13 29.30 11.83
N PHE A 26 -47.11 28.53 11.49
CA PHE A 26 -45.73 28.77 11.87
C PHE A 26 -44.83 28.09 10.86
N ALA A 27 -44.10 28.89 10.09
CA ALA A 27 -43.27 28.39 9.00
C ALA A 27 -42.07 29.29 8.75
N ALA A 28 -41.02 28.69 8.21
CA ALA A 28 -39.93 29.39 7.56
C ALA A 28 -40.25 29.57 6.08
N ASP A 29 -39.85 30.69 5.49
CA ASP A 29 -39.91 30.92 4.04
C ASP A 29 -39.08 29.87 3.27
N HIS A 30 -37.99 29.39 3.86
CA HIS A 30 -37.19 28.27 3.38
C HIS A 30 -37.02 27.20 4.47
N ARG A 31 -37.24 25.92 4.12
CA ARG A 31 -37.09 24.81 5.06
C ARG A 31 -35.64 24.38 5.28
N SER A 32 -34.74 24.74 4.37
CA SER A 32 -33.30 24.58 4.51
C SER A 32 -32.54 25.73 3.87
N VAL A 33 -31.50 26.23 4.55
CA VAL A 33 -30.67 27.35 4.13
C VAL A 33 -29.19 27.03 4.27
N ALA A 34 -28.37 27.84 3.61
CA ALA A 34 -26.95 27.91 3.87
C ALA A 34 -26.62 28.51 5.25
N ALA A 35 -25.49 28.20 5.86
CA ALA A 35 -25.12 28.85 7.12
C ALA A 35 -24.64 30.27 6.94
N GLY A 36 -24.85 31.01 8.02
CA GLY A 36 -24.71 32.45 7.97
C GLY A 36 -25.76 33.11 7.09
N GLN A 37 -26.62 32.37 6.37
CA GLN A 37 -27.72 32.95 5.62
C GLN A 37 -28.97 33.08 6.50
N PRO A 38 -29.67 34.22 6.39
CA PRO A 38 -30.89 34.44 7.14
C PRO A 38 -32.06 33.64 6.57
N VAL A 39 -33.00 33.30 7.44
CA VAL A 39 -34.31 32.73 7.11
C VAL A 39 -35.38 33.57 7.80
N VAL A 40 -36.55 33.72 7.18
CA VAL A 40 -37.66 34.48 7.75
C VAL A 40 -38.68 33.52 8.35
N LEU A 41 -38.90 33.62 9.66
CA LEU A 41 -39.92 32.88 10.39
C LEU A 41 -41.19 33.72 10.50
N GLY A 42 -42.33 33.19 10.07
CA GLY A 42 -43.64 33.82 10.22
C GLY A 42 -44.61 32.96 11.04
N TRP A 43 -45.42 33.58 11.91
CA TRP A 43 -46.40 32.87 12.74
C TRP A 43 -47.74 33.61 12.93
N ARG A 44 -48.76 32.83 13.32
CA ARG A 44 -50.06 33.29 13.79
C ARG A 44 -50.66 32.29 14.78
N VAL A 45 -51.06 32.77 15.95
CA VAL A 45 -51.71 31.99 17.03
C VAL A 45 -53.01 32.66 17.43
N GLU A 46 -54.05 31.87 17.58
CA GLU A 46 -55.37 32.29 18.04
C GLU A 46 -55.71 31.60 19.36
N GLY A 47 -56.50 32.25 20.22
CA GLY A 47 -56.89 31.72 21.53
C GLY A 47 -56.94 32.80 22.62
N PRO A 48 -57.38 32.45 23.84
CA PRO A 48 -57.52 33.39 24.95
C PRO A 48 -56.21 34.14 25.25
N VAL A 49 -56.30 35.45 25.48
CA VAL A 49 -55.12 36.34 25.67
C VAL A 49 -54.77 36.53 27.14
N ASP A 50 -55.77 36.57 28.01
CA ASP A 50 -55.61 36.87 29.43
C ASP A 50 -54.78 35.78 30.12
N GLY A 51 -53.69 36.20 30.76
CA GLY A 51 -52.79 35.30 31.49
C GLY A 51 -51.90 34.42 30.60
N VAL A 52 -51.82 34.65 29.27
CA VAL A 52 -50.96 33.87 28.36
C VAL A 52 -49.98 34.76 27.58
N THR A 53 -48.69 34.52 27.75
CA THR A 53 -47.63 35.15 26.94
C THR A 53 -47.10 34.17 25.89
N LEU A 54 -46.93 34.63 24.65
CA LEU A 54 -46.23 33.85 23.62
C LEU A 54 -44.74 34.14 23.61
N ARG A 55 -43.94 33.09 23.45
CA ARG A 55 -42.48 33.19 23.38
C ARG A 55 -41.93 32.42 22.20
N LEU A 56 -41.14 33.08 21.36
CA LEU A 56 -40.33 32.43 20.32
C LEU A 56 -38.90 32.30 20.85
N ASN A 57 -38.46 31.06 21.11
CA ASN A 57 -37.16 30.77 21.75
C ASN A 57 -36.89 31.63 23.00
N GLY A 58 -37.89 31.77 23.87
CA GLY A 58 -37.79 32.49 25.14
C GLY A 58 -38.03 34.01 25.06
N ARG A 59 -38.02 34.62 23.87
CA ARG A 59 -38.34 36.05 23.68
C ARG A 59 -39.84 36.25 23.50
N ALA A 60 -40.41 37.22 24.21
CA ALA A 60 -41.83 37.53 24.10
C ALA A 60 -42.16 38.03 22.69
N VAL A 61 -43.23 37.51 22.09
CA VAL A 61 -43.67 37.85 20.74
C VAL A 61 -45.16 38.12 20.69
N ALA A 62 -45.58 38.94 19.73
CA ALA A 62 -47.00 39.15 19.45
C ALA A 62 -47.67 37.88 18.92
N ARG A 63 -49.01 37.85 18.95
CA ARG A 63 -49.84 36.72 18.48
C ARG A 63 -49.66 36.40 16.99
N SER A 64 -49.24 37.38 16.19
CA SER A 64 -48.83 37.19 14.81
C SER A 64 -47.66 38.11 14.45
N GLY A 65 -46.82 37.68 13.51
CA GLY A 65 -45.66 38.46 13.06
C GLY A 65 -44.68 37.64 12.24
N ALA A 66 -43.61 38.28 11.80
CA ALA A 66 -42.47 37.62 11.17
C ALA A 66 -41.14 38.21 11.66
N THR A 67 -40.09 37.40 11.71
CA THR A 67 -38.76 37.84 12.11
C THR A 67 -37.68 37.10 11.34
N SER A 68 -36.59 37.80 11.01
CA SER A 68 -35.42 37.20 10.37
C SER A 68 -34.45 36.67 11.41
N VAL A 69 -34.00 35.43 11.24
CA VAL A 69 -33.03 34.77 12.12
C VAL A 69 -31.92 34.17 11.28
N VAL A 70 -30.71 34.13 11.83
CA VAL A 70 -29.55 33.46 11.21
C VAL A 70 -29.20 32.25 12.09
N PRO A 71 -29.43 31.01 11.62
CA PRO A 71 -29.07 29.82 12.38
C PRO A 71 -27.55 29.70 12.58
N ALA A 72 -27.10 29.26 13.75
CA ALA A 72 -25.69 29.29 14.18
C ALA A 72 -24.79 28.20 13.54
N GLY A 73 -25.06 27.77 12.31
CA GLY A 73 -24.21 26.87 11.53
C GLY A 73 -24.54 25.37 11.58
N ARG A 74 -25.65 24.99 12.22
CA ARG A 74 -26.23 23.64 12.26
C ARG A 74 -27.76 23.74 12.30
N ASP A 75 -28.48 22.65 12.00
CA ASP A 75 -29.94 22.63 12.07
C ASP A 75 -30.44 23.17 13.42
N GLU A 76 -31.36 24.14 13.37
CA GLU A 76 -31.93 24.78 14.55
C GLU A 76 -33.44 24.64 14.59
N THR A 77 -33.97 24.39 15.79
CA THR A 77 -35.40 24.32 16.04
C THR A 77 -35.87 25.57 16.76
N TYR A 78 -36.80 26.29 16.15
CA TYR A 78 -37.44 27.47 16.73
C TYR A 78 -38.81 27.06 17.28
N ARG A 79 -39.01 27.26 18.58
CA ARG A 79 -40.24 26.85 19.29
C ARG A 79 -41.06 28.07 19.66
N LEU A 80 -42.34 28.03 19.31
CA LEU A 80 -43.33 28.98 19.74
C LEU A 80 -44.13 28.38 20.89
N VAL A 81 -44.03 29.00 22.06
CA VAL A 81 -44.57 28.47 23.31
C VAL A 81 -45.54 29.47 23.90
N ALA A 82 -46.71 28.99 24.33
CA ALA A 82 -47.61 29.74 25.18
C ALA A 82 -47.25 29.47 26.65
N VAL A 83 -47.17 30.53 27.45
CA VAL A 83 -46.81 30.45 28.87
C VAL A 83 -47.93 31.08 29.68
N SER A 84 -48.42 30.36 30.70
CA SER A 84 -49.42 30.86 31.64
C SER A 84 -49.00 30.48 33.06
N GLY A 85 -48.65 31.48 33.88
CA GLY A 85 -47.97 31.26 35.15
C GLY A 85 -46.65 30.51 34.96
N ASP A 86 -46.44 29.45 35.75
CA ASP A 86 -45.28 28.55 35.63
C ASP A 86 -45.48 27.44 34.57
N GLN A 87 -46.66 27.36 33.96
CA GLN A 87 -46.96 26.33 32.96
C GLN A 87 -46.62 26.83 31.56
N THR A 88 -46.04 25.95 30.75
CA THR A 88 -45.69 26.23 29.36
C THR A 88 -46.26 25.15 28.47
N ARG A 89 -46.84 25.55 27.34
CA ARG A 89 -47.28 24.64 26.28
C ARG A 89 -46.67 25.06 24.95
N GLU A 90 -45.93 24.17 24.35
CA GLU A 90 -45.46 24.36 22.97
C GLU A 90 -46.66 24.34 22.02
N LEU A 91 -46.78 25.39 21.22
CA LEU A 91 -47.82 25.50 20.20
C LEU A 91 -47.36 24.95 18.86
N GLY A 92 -46.07 25.09 18.57
CA GLY A 92 -45.43 24.43 17.44
C GLY A 92 -43.95 24.81 17.33
N ALA A 93 -43.26 24.04 16.49
CA ALA A 93 -41.86 24.22 16.22
C ALA A 93 -41.60 24.22 14.71
N VAL A 94 -40.67 25.07 14.29
CA VAL A 94 -40.13 25.06 12.92
C VAL A 94 -38.67 24.66 13.01
N VAL A 95 -38.32 23.59 12.32
CA VAL A 95 -36.92 23.19 12.13
C VAL A 95 -36.43 23.85 10.85
N VAL A 96 -35.38 24.65 10.98
CA VAL A 96 -34.65 25.18 9.83
C VAL A 96 -33.40 24.34 9.68
N GLY A 97 -33.34 23.57 8.60
CA GLY A 97 -32.17 22.76 8.29
C GLY A 97 -31.02 23.63 7.77
N VAL A 98 -29.87 23.63 8.44
CA VAL A 98 -28.63 24.17 7.90
C VAL A 98 -27.94 23.03 7.16
N ASN A 99 -28.21 22.93 5.87
CA ASN A 99 -27.59 21.90 5.06
C ASN A 99 -26.13 22.32 4.77
N PRO A 100 -25.08 21.67 5.35
CA PRO A 100 -23.66 21.95 5.13
C PRO A 100 -23.24 21.91 3.64
N CYS A 101 -24.09 21.34 2.79
CA CYS A 101 -23.89 21.12 1.37
C CYS A 101 -24.77 22.03 0.48
N LEU A 102 -25.59 22.93 1.05
CA LEU A 102 -26.21 24.04 0.30
C LEU A 102 -25.24 25.22 0.18
N PRO A 103 -25.31 26.03 -0.88
CA PRO A 103 -24.42 27.17 -1.10
C PRO A 103 -24.39 28.17 0.08
N GLY A 104 -23.48 27.93 1.02
CA GLY A 104 -23.15 28.76 2.18
C GLY A 104 -23.19 28.10 3.57
N SER A 105 -23.44 26.80 3.78
CA SER A 105 -23.29 26.15 5.12
C SER A 105 -21.90 25.57 5.47
N PRO A 106 -21.55 25.34 6.77
CA PRO A 106 -20.23 24.94 7.26
C PRO A 106 -20.16 23.42 7.52
N PRO A 107 -18.98 22.79 7.53
CA PRO A 107 -18.80 21.48 6.88
C PRO A 107 -19.10 20.18 7.67
N GLU A 108 -19.84 20.17 8.80
CA GLU A 108 -19.85 18.98 9.69
C GLU A 108 -21.21 18.29 10.00
N ALA A 109 -22.30 18.51 9.27
CA ALA A 109 -23.51 17.65 9.38
C ALA A 109 -23.40 16.39 8.49
N GLN A 110 -23.34 15.24 9.14
CA GLN A 110 -22.77 13.97 8.68
C GLN A 110 -23.65 13.14 7.73
N CYS A 111 -23.16 12.91 6.51
CA CYS A 111 -23.54 11.78 5.65
C CYS A 111 -22.97 10.47 6.24
N ARG A 112 -23.75 9.39 6.37
CA ARG A 112 -23.19 8.05 6.69
C ARG A 112 -22.96 7.22 5.43
N ARG A 113 -21.67 7.03 5.14
CA ARG A 113 -21.01 6.28 4.05
C ARG A 113 -21.50 6.59 2.63
N ALA A 114 -21.09 7.75 2.11
CA ALA A 114 -20.76 7.80 0.69
C ALA A 114 -19.52 6.92 0.45
N GLY A 115 -19.51 6.18 -0.67
CA GLY A 115 -18.66 5.01 -0.90
C GLY A 115 -17.16 5.16 -0.60
N ALA A 116 -16.48 4.02 -0.47
CA ALA A 116 -15.02 3.97 -0.40
C ALA A 116 -14.47 3.95 -1.82
N ALA A 117 -13.54 4.85 -2.18
CA ALA A 117 -12.63 4.50 -3.26
C ALA A 117 -11.72 3.39 -2.74
N LYS A 118 -11.99 2.17 -3.20
CA LYS A 118 -10.91 1.23 -3.38
C LYS A 118 -10.26 1.65 -4.68
N GLY A 119 -8.96 1.98 -4.65
CA GLY A 119 -8.26 1.85 -5.92
C GLY A 119 -8.45 0.39 -6.35
N ASP A 120 -8.95 0.23 -7.56
CA ASP A 120 -9.00 -1.05 -8.24
C ASP A 120 -7.74 -1.06 -9.07
N TYR A 121 -6.71 -1.65 -8.49
CA TYR A 121 -5.38 -1.65 -9.06
C TYR A 121 -5.42 -2.77 -10.06
N ALA A 122 -5.42 -2.38 -11.33
CA ALA A 122 -5.08 -3.29 -12.40
C ALA A 122 -3.87 -4.08 -11.92
N ARG A 123 -4.06 -5.38 -11.71
CA ARG A 123 -3.06 -6.30 -11.16
C ARG A 123 -1.72 -5.94 -11.77
N ILE A 124 -0.80 -5.43 -10.96
CA ILE A 124 0.60 -5.30 -11.36
C ILE A 124 1.04 -6.74 -11.61
N ASN A 125 0.98 -7.15 -12.88
CA ASN A 125 1.41 -8.46 -13.30
C ASN A 125 2.93 -8.43 -13.47
N ALA A 126 3.55 -9.61 -13.41
CA ALA A 126 4.99 -9.79 -13.55
C ALA A 126 5.55 -9.23 -14.87
N ASP A 127 4.71 -8.91 -15.85
CA ASP A 127 5.08 -8.36 -17.16
C ASP A 127 5.30 -6.83 -17.14
N SER A 128 4.94 -6.15 -16.04
CA SER A 128 5.24 -4.72 -15.83
C SER A 128 6.59 -4.47 -15.14
N PHE A 129 7.29 -5.53 -14.74
CA PHE A 129 8.58 -5.45 -14.06
C PHE A 129 9.73 -5.49 -15.04
N VAL A 130 10.77 -4.72 -14.73
CA VAL A 130 11.85 -4.45 -15.66
C VAL A 130 13.05 -5.31 -15.30
N PHE A 131 13.46 -6.14 -16.27
CA PHE A 131 14.59 -7.07 -16.15
C PHE A 131 15.76 -6.67 -17.04
N ASN A 132 15.65 -5.53 -17.73
CA ASN A 132 16.70 -4.91 -18.53
C ASN A 132 16.69 -3.39 -18.31
N ALA A 133 17.86 -2.82 -18.02
CA ALA A 133 18.09 -1.39 -17.78
C ALA A 133 17.48 -0.47 -18.86
N THR A 134 17.44 -0.90 -20.13
CA THR A 134 16.90 -0.11 -21.25
C THR A 134 15.38 0.00 -21.26
N ASP A 135 14.70 -0.94 -20.62
CA ASP A 135 13.25 -1.09 -20.66
C ASP A 135 12.58 -0.42 -19.46
N PHE A 136 13.38 0.24 -18.61
CA PHE A 136 12.91 1.00 -17.46
C PHE A 136 12.19 2.26 -17.92
N ARG A 137 10.91 2.09 -18.26
CA ARG A 137 9.97 3.12 -18.68
C ARG A 137 8.86 3.15 -17.64
N GLY A 138 8.96 4.03 -16.64
CA GLY A 138 7.84 4.23 -15.71
C GLY A 138 6.74 5.04 -16.40
N PRO A 139 5.45 4.74 -16.23
CA PRO A 139 4.45 5.75 -16.46
C PRO A 139 4.51 6.71 -15.26
N LEU A 140 4.80 8.00 -15.50
CA LEU A 140 4.79 9.08 -14.50
C LEU A 140 3.37 9.39 -13.94
N VAL A 141 2.39 8.53 -14.27
CA VAL A 141 0.96 8.64 -14.01
C VAL A 141 0.38 7.24 -13.89
N ARG A 142 -0.44 7.02 -12.86
CA ARG A 142 -1.13 5.77 -12.54
C ARG A 142 -2.63 5.94 -12.79
N LYS A 143 -3.26 4.92 -13.39
CA LYS A 143 -4.73 4.81 -13.42
C LYS A 143 -5.23 4.45 -12.03
N VAL A 144 -5.88 5.39 -11.37
CA VAL A 144 -6.56 5.21 -10.09
C VAL A 144 -8.03 4.96 -10.36
N ALA A 145 -8.55 3.82 -9.90
CA ALA A 145 -9.98 3.55 -9.98
C ALA A 145 -10.75 4.33 -8.90
N LEU A 146 -11.92 4.83 -9.31
CA LEU A 146 -12.87 5.53 -8.47
C LEU A 146 -14.13 4.66 -8.43
N ASP A 147 -14.45 4.09 -7.27
CA ASP A 147 -15.60 3.20 -7.08
C ASP A 147 -16.61 3.84 -6.11
N GLY A 148 -17.77 4.19 -6.63
CA GLY A 148 -18.92 4.70 -5.89
C GLY A 148 -20.07 3.69 -5.79
N CYS A 149 -19.91 2.47 -6.30
CA CYS A 149 -20.98 1.48 -6.40
C CYS A 149 -21.50 0.99 -5.04
N GLY A 150 -20.69 1.15 -3.99
CA GLY A 150 -21.12 0.88 -2.60
C GLY A 150 -21.89 2.02 -1.93
N THR A 151 -22.27 3.08 -2.67
CA THR A 151 -23.03 4.21 -2.11
C THR A 151 -24.46 3.76 -1.83
N ASP A 152 -24.89 3.85 -0.58
CA ASP A 152 -26.27 3.63 -0.17
C ASP A 152 -27.05 4.95 -0.27
N PRO A 153 -28.02 5.08 -1.20
CA PRO A 153 -28.82 6.28 -1.33
C PRO A 153 -29.91 6.42 -0.24
N GLY A 154 -30.08 5.42 0.62
CA GLY A 154 -31.15 5.38 1.61
C GLY A 154 -32.53 5.49 0.95
N VAL A 155 -33.31 6.50 1.35
CA VAL A 155 -34.68 6.71 0.86
C VAL A 155 -34.77 7.39 -0.51
N HIS A 156 -33.64 7.86 -1.05
CA HIS A 156 -33.59 8.79 -2.20
C HIS A 156 -33.66 8.09 -3.58
N GLY A 157 -33.83 6.78 -3.60
CA GLY A 157 -33.85 5.98 -4.84
C GLY A 157 -32.46 5.80 -5.45
N ARG A 158 -32.37 5.19 -6.63
CA ARG A 158 -31.05 4.87 -7.23
C ARG A 158 -30.19 6.12 -7.44
N ILE A 159 -28.88 5.97 -7.29
CA ILE A 159 -27.92 6.98 -7.73
C ILE A 159 -27.88 7.01 -9.26
N GLU A 160 -28.02 8.20 -9.85
CA GLU A 160 -28.00 8.42 -11.30
C GLU A 160 -26.72 9.14 -11.78
N ARG A 161 -26.05 9.90 -10.90
CA ARG A 161 -24.80 10.60 -11.24
C ARG A 161 -23.77 10.49 -10.14
N TYR A 162 -22.50 10.47 -10.57
CA TYR A 162 -21.30 10.48 -9.74
C TYR A 162 -20.38 11.60 -10.23
N LEU A 163 -20.09 12.55 -9.36
CA LEU A 163 -19.11 13.61 -9.59
C LEU A 163 -17.92 13.38 -8.66
N TRP A 164 -16.76 13.12 -9.25
CA TRP A 164 -15.50 13.01 -8.55
C TRP A 164 -14.67 14.28 -8.77
N ILE A 165 -14.12 14.82 -7.69
CA ILE A 165 -13.17 15.94 -7.71
C ILE A 165 -11.90 15.47 -7.00
N VAL A 166 -10.77 15.53 -7.69
CA VAL A 166 -9.45 15.24 -7.12
C VAL A 166 -8.68 16.53 -7.00
N THR A 167 -8.15 16.79 -5.80
CA THR A 167 -7.41 17.99 -5.46
C THR A 167 -5.98 17.67 -5.03
N ARG A 168 -5.05 18.57 -5.30
CA ARG A 168 -3.67 18.55 -4.77
C ARG A 168 -3.34 19.95 -4.28
N LEU A 169 -2.91 20.07 -3.02
CA LEU A 169 -2.62 21.37 -2.39
C LEU A 169 -3.76 22.39 -2.57
N GLY A 170 -5.02 21.93 -2.49
CA GLY A 170 -6.21 22.77 -2.63
C GLY A 170 -6.66 23.05 -4.08
N ALA A 171 -5.85 22.75 -5.10
CA ALA A 171 -6.23 22.93 -6.50
C ALA A 171 -6.88 21.67 -7.08
N VAL A 172 -7.96 21.82 -7.85
CA VAL A 172 -8.58 20.70 -8.60
C VAL A 172 -7.64 20.28 -9.73
N VAL A 173 -7.16 19.04 -9.67
CA VAL A 173 -6.26 18.46 -10.68
C VAL A 173 -6.97 17.50 -11.63
N ARG A 174 -8.06 16.87 -11.19
CA ARG A 174 -8.94 16.02 -12.02
C ARG A 174 -10.38 16.20 -11.58
N GLN A 175 -11.30 16.08 -12.53
CA GLN A 175 -12.73 16.02 -12.29
C GLN A 175 -13.35 14.99 -13.23
N VAL A 176 -14.23 14.15 -12.71
CA VAL A 176 -14.96 13.15 -13.49
C VAL A 176 -16.43 13.25 -13.17
N ASN A 177 -17.28 13.45 -14.18
CA ASN A 177 -18.73 13.47 -14.02
C ASN A 177 -19.34 12.38 -14.90
N THR A 178 -19.95 11.37 -14.29
CA THR A 178 -20.39 10.14 -14.97
C THR A 178 -21.69 9.61 -14.39
N ASP A 179 -22.41 8.79 -15.14
CA ASP A 179 -23.53 7.98 -14.67
C ASP A 179 -23.09 6.56 -14.24
N GLN A 180 -21.85 6.18 -14.53
CA GLN A 180 -21.27 4.92 -14.13
C GLN A 180 -20.73 5.02 -12.70
N CYS A 181 -21.07 4.05 -11.85
CA CYS A 181 -20.58 4.04 -10.47
C CYS A 181 -19.07 3.74 -10.37
N ARG A 182 -18.42 3.28 -11.45
CA ARG A 182 -16.96 3.14 -11.56
C ARG A 182 -16.37 4.05 -12.62
N SER A 183 -15.23 4.65 -12.33
CA SER A 183 -14.42 5.41 -13.30
C SER A 183 -12.92 5.32 -12.98
N THR A 184 -12.09 5.99 -13.77
CA THR A 184 -10.63 6.04 -13.56
C THR A 184 -10.07 7.43 -13.79
N VAL A 185 -8.98 7.77 -13.12
CA VAL A 185 -8.20 9.01 -13.32
C VAL A 185 -6.71 8.71 -13.34
N ASP A 186 -5.95 9.48 -14.12
CA ASP A 186 -4.48 9.40 -14.13
C ASP A 186 -3.88 10.39 -13.14
N LEU A 187 -3.19 9.87 -12.12
CA LEU A 187 -2.52 10.63 -11.06
C LEU A 187 -1.04 10.22 -10.92
N GLY A 188 -0.14 11.17 -10.76
CA GLY A 188 1.28 10.90 -10.45
C GLY A 188 1.52 10.72 -8.95
N GLU A 189 2.79 10.58 -8.56
CA GLU A 189 3.19 10.55 -7.15
C GLU A 189 2.73 11.81 -6.39
N GLY A 190 2.13 11.60 -5.21
CA GLY A 190 1.73 12.69 -4.33
C GLY A 190 0.55 12.37 -3.42
N THR A 191 0.22 13.36 -2.59
CA THR A 191 -0.96 13.33 -1.73
C THR A 191 -2.08 14.14 -2.38
N TYR A 192 -3.27 13.54 -2.41
CA TYR A 192 -4.46 14.08 -3.03
C TYR A 192 -5.64 14.04 -2.05
N GLY A 193 -6.55 15.01 -2.19
CA GLY A 193 -7.89 14.92 -1.61
C GLY A 193 -8.87 14.50 -2.68
N VAL A 194 -9.64 13.45 -2.46
CA VAL A 194 -10.67 13.00 -3.41
C VAL A 194 -12.04 13.23 -2.79
N GLN A 195 -12.94 13.87 -3.52
CA GLN A 195 -14.34 14.06 -3.16
C GLN A 195 -15.23 13.33 -4.16
N LEU A 196 -16.16 12.53 -3.66
CA LEU A 196 -17.30 12.00 -4.41
C LEU A 196 -18.53 12.80 -4.03
N THR A 197 -19.29 13.26 -5.01
CA THR A 197 -20.66 13.75 -4.87
C THR A 197 -21.57 12.91 -5.75
N THR A 198 -22.52 12.18 -5.16
CA THR A 198 -23.53 11.43 -5.90
C THR A 198 -24.82 12.21 -6.01
N ARG A 199 -25.62 11.97 -7.06
CA ARG A 199 -26.98 12.48 -7.19
C ARG A 199 -27.95 11.34 -7.41
N ALA A 200 -28.96 11.24 -6.57
CA ALA A 200 -30.05 10.27 -6.68
C ALA A 200 -31.14 10.72 -7.66
N ALA A 201 -32.03 9.80 -8.04
CA ALA A 201 -33.10 10.06 -8.99
C ALA A 201 -34.09 11.15 -8.53
N ASP A 202 -34.29 11.29 -7.21
CA ASP A 202 -35.11 12.36 -6.62
C ASP A 202 -34.38 13.72 -6.55
N GLY A 203 -33.12 13.77 -6.99
CA GLY A 203 -32.27 14.95 -6.98
C GLY A 203 -31.44 15.13 -5.71
N ALA A 204 -31.62 14.30 -4.67
CA ALA A 204 -30.81 14.35 -3.47
C ALA A 204 -29.34 14.09 -3.77
N THR A 205 -28.44 14.71 -3.01
CA THR A 205 -27.00 14.52 -3.17
C THR A 205 -26.35 14.03 -1.89
N LEU A 206 -25.34 13.17 -2.04
CA LEU A 206 -24.50 12.69 -0.94
C LEU A 206 -23.05 13.02 -1.30
N ALA A 207 -22.25 13.44 -0.33
CA ALA A 207 -20.83 13.70 -0.54
C ALA A 207 -19.96 12.97 0.48
N ALA A 208 -18.80 12.47 0.02
CA ALA A 208 -17.71 11.99 0.87
C ALA A 208 -16.38 12.50 0.35
N GLY A 209 -15.46 12.77 1.27
CA GLY A 209 -14.06 13.05 0.99
C GLY A 209 -13.15 12.01 1.64
N PHE A 210 -12.05 11.68 0.98
CA PHE A 210 -10.99 10.85 1.57
C PHE A 210 -9.61 11.27 1.05
N PRO A 211 -8.56 11.15 1.88
CA PRO A 211 -7.20 11.32 1.44
C PRO A 211 -6.79 10.15 0.55
N LEU A 212 -6.01 10.43 -0.50
CA LEU A 212 -5.39 9.45 -1.36
C LEU A 212 -3.89 9.75 -1.44
N GLN A 213 -3.06 8.79 -1.05
CA GLN A 213 -1.62 8.88 -1.23
C GLN A 213 -1.20 7.93 -2.34
N ILE A 214 -0.62 8.48 -3.40
CA ILE A 214 0.06 7.71 -4.45
C ILE A 214 1.55 7.76 -4.14
N LYS A 215 2.11 6.61 -3.77
CA LYS A 215 3.56 6.43 -3.62
C LYS A 215 4.09 5.76 -4.87
N ASP A 216 5.15 6.31 -5.46
CA ASP A 216 5.93 5.63 -6.48
C ASP A 216 7.23 5.12 -5.85
N THR A 217 7.20 3.88 -5.38
CA THR A 217 8.32 3.24 -4.69
C THR A 217 9.26 2.60 -5.71
N VAL A 218 10.49 3.10 -5.79
CA VAL A 218 11.55 2.51 -6.64
C VAL A 218 12.24 1.39 -5.88
N VAL A 219 12.00 0.16 -6.32
CA VAL A 219 12.61 -1.05 -5.78
C VAL A 219 13.64 -1.60 -6.75
N VAL A 220 14.86 -1.83 -6.28
CA VAL A 220 15.95 -2.35 -7.09
C VAL A 220 16.49 -3.63 -6.47
N SER A 221 16.76 -4.63 -7.32
CA SER A 221 17.42 -5.87 -6.94
C SER A 221 18.79 -5.96 -7.61
N LEU A 222 19.85 -5.97 -6.80
CA LEU A 222 21.23 -6.26 -7.21
C LEU A 222 21.67 -7.59 -6.62
N GLY A 223 22.72 -8.17 -7.18
CA GLY A 223 23.34 -9.34 -6.60
C GLY A 223 23.69 -10.43 -7.59
N ASP A 224 23.83 -11.64 -7.06
CA ASP A 224 24.22 -12.83 -7.78
C ASP A 224 23.02 -13.69 -8.23
N SER A 225 23.28 -14.98 -8.44
CA SER A 225 22.33 -15.99 -8.91
C SER A 225 21.15 -16.22 -7.95
N MET A 226 21.35 -16.01 -6.65
CA MET A 226 20.29 -16.15 -5.65
C MET A 226 19.27 -15.01 -5.77
N ALA A 227 19.74 -13.81 -6.12
CA ALA A 227 18.88 -12.66 -6.40
C ALA A 227 18.33 -12.67 -7.84
N SER A 228 19.02 -13.27 -8.81
CA SER A 228 18.53 -13.38 -10.20
C SER A 228 17.43 -14.42 -10.36
N GLY A 229 17.44 -15.48 -9.54
CA GLY A 229 16.49 -16.59 -9.63
C GLY A 229 16.97 -17.75 -10.51
N GLU A 230 18.29 -17.94 -10.60
CA GLU A 230 18.92 -19.10 -11.24
C GLU A 230 18.24 -20.42 -10.84
N GLY A 231 18.13 -21.38 -11.77
CA GLY A 231 17.37 -22.62 -11.57
C GLY A 231 15.86 -22.51 -11.83
N ASN A 232 15.32 -21.30 -12.00
CA ASN A 232 13.88 -21.07 -12.14
C ASN A 232 13.55 -20.27 -13.40
N PRO A 233 13.77 -20.79 -14.63
CA PRO A 233 13.34 -20.07 -15.83
C PRO A 233 11.83 -19.80 -15.79
N ASP A 234 11.41 -18.68 -16.40
CA ASP A 234 9.99 -18.30 -16.49
C ASP A 234 9.15 -19.37 -17.20
N VAL A 235 9.78 -20.04 -18.17
CA VAL A 235 9.28 -21.28 -18.77
C VAL A 235 10.42 -22.27 -18.85
N ASN A 236 10.26 -23.40 -18.17
CA ASN A 236 11.21 -24.51 -18.23
C ASN A 236 11.44 -24.95 -19.67
N GLY A 237 12.71 -25.19 -20.01
CA GLY A 237 13.05 -25.99 -21.16
C GLY A 237 12.71 -27.46 -20.93
N ALA A 238 12.93 -28.25 -21.97
CA ALA A 238 12.78 -29.70 -21.96
C ALA A 238 14.05 -30.31 -22.57
N TYR A 239 15.18 -30.09 -21.91
CA TYR A 239 16.47 -30.55 -22.38
C TYR A 239 16.59 -32.06 -22.15
N ILE A 240 16.66 -32.81 -23.25
CA ILE A 240 16.90 -34.26 -23.26
C ILE A 240 18.20 -34.51 -24.02
N PRO A 241 19.37 -34.48 -23.36
CA PRO A 241 20.62 -34.83 -24.01
C PRO A 241 20.57 -36.29 -24.48
N PRO A 242 20.99 -36.65 -25.72
CA PRO A 242 21.57 -35.82 -26.79
C PRO A 242 20.59 -35.46 -27.93
N LEU A 243 19.28 -35.61 -27.74
CA LEU A 243 18.29 -35.51 -28.83
C LEU A 243 18.12 -34.06 -29.29
N PRO A 244 18.25 -33.70 -30.59
CA PRO A 244 18.00 -32.34 -31.07
C PRO A 244 16.52 -31.93 -30.96
N GLY A 245 16.24 -30.61 -30.98
CA GLY A 245 14.86 -30.09 -31.00
C GLY A 245 14.20 -29.90 -29.63
N HIS A 246 14.98 -29.80 -28.56
CA HIS A 246 14.47 -29.54 -27.21
C HIS A 246 13.94 -28.10 -27.06
N ALA A 247 12.88 -27.95 -26.26
CA ALA A 247 12.41 -26.64 -25.86
C ALA A 247 13.48 -25.95 -25.02
N ILE A 248 13.88 -24.74 -25.43
CA ILE A 248 14.84 -23.93 -24.69
C ILE A 248 14.14 -23.22 -23.52
N ALA A 249 14.86 -23.07 -22.42
CA ALA A 249 14.38 -22.30 -21.28
C ALA A 249 14.12 -20.86 -21.68
N ARG A 250 13.01 -20.28 -21.20
CA ARG A 250 12.73 -18.86 -21.37
C ARG A 250 12.93 -18.13 -20.04
N TRP A 251 13.67 -17.04 -20.11
CA TRP A 251 13.99 -16.17 -18.99
C TRP A 251 13.50 -14.75 -19.31
N LYS A 252 13.20 -13.94 -18.29
CA LYS A 252 13.02 -12.50 -18.48
C LYS A 252 14.32 -11.85 -18.96
N ASP A 253 15.48 -12.33 -18.47
CA ASP A 253 16.79 -12.03 -19.06
C ASP A 253 17.63 -13.32 -19.13
N PRO A 254 17.86 -13.87 -20.34
CA PRO A 254 18.65 -15.09 -20.53
C PRO A 254 20.16 -14.89 -20.36
N THR A 255 20.68 -13.65 -20.34
CA THR A 255 22.12 -13.41 -20.12
C THR A 255 22.47 -13.61 -18.65
N CYS A 256 21.71 -12.94 -17.78
CA CYS A 256 21.92 -12.95 -16.34
C CYS A 256 21.07 -13.97 -15.58
N HIS A 257 20.28 -14.79 -16.30
CA HIS A 257 19.31 -15.73 -15.76
C HIS A 257 18.40 -15.04 -14.73
N ARG A 258 17.84 -13.88 -15.12
CA ARG A 258 16.84 -13.17 -14.29
C ARG A 258 15.46 -13.78 -14.55
N SER A 259 14.79 -14.13 -13.46
CA SER A 259 13.51 -14.83 -13.46
C SER A 259 12.42 -14.01 -12.77
N ALA A 260 11.17 -14.08 -13.24
CA ALA A 260 10.03 -13.54 -12.51
C ALA A 260 9.76 -14.26 -11.17
N TYR A 261 10.38 -15.42 -10.95
CA TYR A 261 10.25 -16.22 -9.74
C TYR A 261 11.30 -15.92 -8.67
N ALA A 262 12.25 -15.02 -8.92
CA ALA A 262 13.28 -14.66 -7.96
C ALA A 262 12.69 -14.02 -6.68
N GLY A 263 13.32 -14.24 -5.52
CA GLY A 263 12.86 -13.73 -4.23
C GLY A 263 12.60 -12.23 -4.20
N PRO A 264 13.54 -11.37 -4.63
CA PRO A 264 13.32 -9.92 -4.70
C PRO A 264 12.16 -9.52 -5.63
N VAL A 265 12.00 -10.23 -6.75
CA VAL A 265 10.91 -10.01 -7.71
C VAL A 265 9.57 -10.32 -7.07
N ARG A 266 9.47 -11.47 -6.39
CA ARG A 266 8.23 -11.90 -5.71
C ARG A 266 7.91 -11.04 -4.50
N ALA A 267 8.91 -10.53 -3.78
CA ALA A 267 8.70 -9.54 -2.74
C ALA A 267 8.07 -8.27 -3.33
N ALA A 268 8.63 -7.75 -4.43
CA ALA A 268 8.08 -6.59 -5.12
C ALA A 268 6.67 -6.84 -5.68
N GLN A 269 6.37 -8.02 -6.22
CA GLN A 269 5.02 -8.40 -6.67
C GLN A 269 4.01 -8.38 -5.50
N ARG A 270 4.41 -8.85 -4.32
CA ARG A 270 3.56 -8.84 -3.13
C ARG A 270 3.35 -7.44 -2.57
N LEU A 271 4.36 -6.57 -2.63
CA LEU A 271 4.20 -5.14 -2.31
C LEU A 271 3.24 -4.45 -3.28
N ALA A 272 3.39 -4.76 -4.57
CA ALA A 272 2.56 -4.25 -5.64
C ALA A 272 1.11 -4.80 -5.63
N ALA A 273 0.87 -5.88 -4.87
CA ALA A 273 -0.46 -6.42 -4.66
C ALA A 273 -1.29 -5.58 -3.69
N ASP A 274 -0.66 -4.75 -2.85
CA ASP A 274 -1.33 -3.64 -2.19
C ASP A 274 -1.49 -2.51 -3.21
N PRO A 275 -2.71 -2.32 -3.72
CA PRO A 275 -3.18 -1.01 -4.01
C PRO A 275 -2.27 0.20 -3.88
N HIS A 276 -2.13 0.69 -2.67
CA HIS A 276 -1.65 2.04 -2.42
C HIS A 276 -0.15 2.20 -2.68
N ASN A 277 0.52 1.13 -3.12
CA ASN A 277 1.93 1.06 -3.44
C ASN A 277 2.14 0.97 -4.95
N GLY A 278 2.45 2.10 -5.59
CA GLY A 278 2.98 2.11 -6.94
C GLY A 278 4.41 1.58 -6.94
N ILE A 279 4.59 0.28 -7.16
CA ILE A 279 5.93 -0.31 -7.23
C ILE A 279 6.51 -0.13 -8.63
N MET A 280 7.72 0.41 -8.70
CA MET A 280 8.56 0.38 -9.90
C MET A 280 9.77 -0.49 -9.60
N PHE A 281 9.83 -1.66 -10.22
CA PHE A 281 10.84 -2.67 -9.91
C PHE A 281 11.86 -2.81 -11.04
N LEU A 282 13.15 -2.79 -10.68
CA LEU A 282 14.27 -3.07 -11.57
C LEU A 282 15.15 -4.18 -10.99
N SER A 283 15.37 -5.26 -11.74
CA SER A 283 16.40 -6.25 -11.40
C SER A 283 17.62 -6.08 -12.29
N LEU A 284 18.78 -5.87 -11.65
CA LEU A 284 20.10 -5.90 -12.27
C LEU A 284 20.96 -7.06 -11.75
N ALA A 285 20.43 -7.88 -10.84
CA ALA A 285 21.08 -9.08 -10.34
C ALA A 285 21.52 -9.99 -11.49
N CYS A 286 22.68 -10.62 -11.35
CA CYS A 286 23.24 -11.41 -12.43
C CYS A 286 23.91 -12.66 -11.89
N THR A 287 23.49 -13.82 -12.38
CA THR A 287 24.10 -15.09 -12.02
C THR A 287 25.62 -15.08 -12.24
N GLY A 288 26.36 -15.66 -11.28
CA GLY A 288 27.82 -15.64 -11.24
C GLY A 288 28.48 -14.34 -10.73
N ALA A 289 27.72 -13.28 -10.46
CA ALA A 289 28.29 -12.00 -10.01
C ALA A 289 28.99 -12.12 -8.65
N ARG A 290 30.12 -11.43 -8.51
CA ARG A 290 30.86 -11.18 -7.28
C ARG A 290 30.60 -9.77 -6.76
N VAL A 291 31.01 -9.47 -5.52
CA VAL A 291 30.86 -8.11 -4.97
C VAL A 291 31.51 -7.06 -5.87
N THR A 292 32.67 -7.37 -6.45
CA THR A 292 33.37 -6.45 -7.37
C THR A 292 32.59 -6.16 -8.64
N ASP A 293 31.72 -7.06 -9.09
CA ASP A 293 30.91 -6.90 -10.30
C ASP A 293 29.70 -5.98 -10.08
N LEU A 294 29.38 -5.64 -8.83
CA LEU A 294 28.44 -4.56 -8.55
C LEU A 294 29.09 -3.19 -8.78
N VAL A 295 30.40 -3.07 -8.51
CA VAL A 295 31.10 -1.77 -8.42
C VAL A 295 31.91 -1.44 -9.67
N SER A 296 32.77 -2.35 -10.11
CA SER A 296 33.79 -2.08 -11.13
C SER A 296 33.98 -3.19 -12.16
N GLY A 297 33.67 -4.44 -11.82
CA GLY A 297 33.80 -5.60 -12.70
C GLY A 297 32.64 -5.75 -13.69
N SER A 298 32.91 -6.45 -14.79
CA SER A 298 31.88 -6.90 -15.74
C SER A 298 31.60 -8.38 -15.55
N ASN A 299 30.34 -8.79 -15.56
CA ASN A 299 29.93 -10.19 -15.47
C ASN A 299 29.01 -10.54 -16.64
N ARG A 300 29.28 -11.66 -17.33
CA ARG A 300 28.50 -12.13 -18.50
C ARG A 300 28.27 -11.03 -19.57
N GLY A 301 29.28 -10.21 -19.83
CA GLY A 301 29.20 -9.10 -20.79
C GLY A 301 28.39 -7.89 -20.31
N GLN A 302 27.86 -7.92 -19.09
CA GLN A 302 27.15 -6.80 -18.48
C GLN A 302 28.13 -5.88 -17.72
N PRO A 303 27.95 -4.55 -17.78
CA PRO A 303 28.75 -3.61 -17.02
C PRO A 303 28.45 -3.71 -15.50
N PRO A 304 29.19 -3.00 -14.63
CA PRO A 304 28.94 -3.07 -13.19
C PRO A 304 27.50 -2.70 -12.83
N GLN A 305 26.87 -3.48 -11.93
CA GLN A 305 25.44 -3.31 -11.65
C GLN A 305 25.09 -1.93 -11.11
N LEU A 306 25.96 -1.30 -10.29
CA LEU A 306 25.73 0.06 -9.81
C LEU A 306 25.84 1.11 -10.91
N LYS A 307 26.73 0.91 -11.91
CA LYS A 307 26.83 1.80 -13.06
C LYS A 307 25.59 1.70 -13.94
N GLN A 308 25.08 0.48 -14.15
CA GLN A 308 23.79 0.26 -14.81
C GLN A 308 22.68 1.00 -14.06
N LEU A 309 22.60 0.84 -12.74
CA LEU A 309 21.60 1.49 -11.91
C LEU A 309 21.65 3.02 -12.03
N ALA A 310 22.83 3.61 -11.88
CA ALA A 310 23.02 5.06 -11.98
C ALA A 310 22.60 5.58 -13.36
N ALA A 311 23.01 4.90 -14.44
CA ALA A 311 22.62 5.26 -15.79
C ALA A 311 21.10 5.14 -16.01
N THR A 312 20.48 4.05 -15.55
CA THR A 312 19.04 3.82 -15.67
C THR A 312 18.24 4.85 -14.90
N LEU A 313 18.62 5.14 -13.65
CA LEU A 313 17.95 6.17 -12.85
C LEU A 313 18.13 7.55 -13.46
N CYS A 314 19.29 7.88 -14.00
CA CYS A 314 19.48 9.18 -14.64
C CYS A 314 18.69 9.32 -15.95
N ALA A 315 18.65 8.28 -16.78
CA ALA A 315 17.81 8.25 -17.98
C ALA A 315 16.31 8.38 -17.66
N TYR A 316 15.87 7.91 -16.49
CA TYR A 316 14.49 8.03 -16.02
C TYR A 316 14.21 9.39 -15.36
N ALA A 317 14.96 9.71 -14.29
CA ALA A 317 14.91 10.95 -13.53
C ALA A 317 16.19 11.08 -12.67
N CYS A 318 17.23 11.76 -13.17
CA CYS A 318 18.50 11.93 -12.45
C CYS A 318 18.30 12.46 -11.03
N GLY A 319 18.95 11.80 -10.07
CA GLY A 319 18.80 12.10 -8.64
C GLY A 319 17.58 11.47 -7.97
N ARG A 320 16.73 10.71 -8.68
CA ARG A 320 15.64 9.96 -8.05
C ARG A 320 16.20 8.97 -7.02
N PRO A 321 15.77 9.04 -5.75
CA PRO A 321 16.20 8.07 -4.76
C PRO A 321 15.74 6.66 -5.11
N VAL A 322 16.52 5.65 -4.74
CA VAL A 322 16.06 4.27 -4.63
C VAL A 322 15.40 4.13 -3.26
N ASP A 323 14.11 3.84 -3.24
CA ASP A 323 13.36 3.67 -1.99
C ASP A 323 13.76 2.37 -1.29
N LEU A 324 13.94 1.29 -2.05
CA LEU A 324 14.40 0.01 -1.55
C LEU A 324 15.45 -0.61 -2.47
N LEU A 325 16.65 -0.84 -1.93
CA LEU A 325 17.71 -1.60 -2.59
C LEU A 325 17.86 -2.96 -1.91
N THR A 326 17.56 -4.03 -2.62
CA THR A 326 17.81 -5.40 -2.15
C THR A 326 19.10 -5.93 -2.78
N VAL A 327 19.94 -6.57 -1.96
CA VAL A 327 21.24 -7.11 -2.38
C VAL A 327 21.41 -8.52 -1.82
N THR A 328 21.74 -9.48 -2.68
CA THR A 328 22.24 -10.81 -2.26
C THR A 328 23.54 -11.05 -3.02
N ILE A 329 24.68 -10.94 -2.34
CA ILE A 329 26.01 -11.00 -2.97
C ILE A 329 27.07 -11.55 -2.02
N GLY A 330 28.12 -12.17 -2.58
CA GLY A 330 29.29 -12.66 -1.83
C GLY A 330 29.53 -14.17 -1.95
N VAL A 331 28.54 -14.96 -2.37
CA VAL A 331 28.70 -16.42 -2.46
C VAL A 331 29.69 -16.86 -3.54
N ASN A 332 29.81 -16.07 -4.61
CA ASN A 332 30.77 -16.30 -5.69
C ASN A 332 32.19 -15.85 -5.32
N ASP A 333 32.33 -14.93 -4.36
CA ASP A 333 33.62 -14.47 -3.83
C ASP A 333 34.28 -15.56 -2.96
N VAL A 334 33.47 -16.38 -2.28
CA VAL A 334 33.93 -17.59 -1.58
C VAL A 334 33.91 -18.85 -2.46
N ASN A 335 33.65 -18.69 -3.76
CA ASN A 335 33.72 -19.75 -4.76
C ASN A 335 32.83 -20.97 -4.45
N PHE A 336 31.64 -20.72 -3.89
CA PHE A 336 30.74 -21.78 -3.43
C PHE A 336 30.26 -22.70 -4.55
N ALA A 337 30.14 -22.21 -5.79
CA ALA A 337 29.80 -23.06 -6.94
C ALA A 337 30.82 -24.20 -7.13
N GLN A 338 32.12 -23.92 -6.91
CA GLN A 338 33.13 -24.97 -6.95
C GLN A 338 33.02 -25.93 -5.76
N LEU A 339 32.56 -25.48 -4.58
CA LEU A 339 32.23 -26.38 -3.46
C LEU A 339 31.09 -27.33 -3.83
N THR A 340 30.00 -26.82 -4.39
CA THR A 340 28.88 -27.66 -4.86
C THR A 340 29.37 -28.67 -5.90
N GLN A 341 30.14 -28.23 -6.88
CA GLN A 341 30.68 -29.11 -7.92
C GLN A 341 31.55 -30.22 -7.31
N THR A 342 32.52 -29.87 -6.46
CA THR A 342 33.54 -30.82 -5.98
C THR A 342 33.06 -31.69 -4.82
N CYS A 343 32.24 -31.16 -3.92
CA CYS A 343 31.80 -31.87 -2.71
C CYS A 343 30.47 -32.63 -2.91
N VAL A 344 29.65 -32.23 -3.90
CA VAL A 344 28.30 -32.81 -4.10
C VAL A 344 28.22 -33.56 -5.42
N ILE A 345 28.60 -32.92 -6.53
CA ILE A 345 28.39 -33.45 -7.89
C ILE A 345 29.47 -34.47 -8.26
N THR A 346 30.74 -34.05 -8.28
CA THR A 346 31.86 -34.93 -8.68
C THR A 346 32.45 -35.72 -7.53
N ARG A 347 32.26 -35.24 -6.29
CA ARG A 347 32.78 -35.86 -5.06
C ARG A 347 34.30 -36.07 -5.10
N SER A 348 35.00 -35.15 -5.75
CA SER A 348 36.44 -35.18 -5.96
C SER A 348 37.03 -33.79 -5.73
N GLY A 349 38.14 -33.74 -4.99
CA GLY A 349 38.84 -32.47 -4.68
C GLY A 349 38.13 -31.57 -3.66
N CYS A 350 37.17 -32.09 -2.88
CA CYS A 350 36.37 -31.30 -1.93
C CYS A 350 37.22 -30.56 -0.88
N ASP A 351 38.21 -31.20 -0.28
CA ASP A 351 39.03 -30.55 0.77
C ASP A 351 39.83 -29.35 0.26
N ALA A 352 40.37 -29.45 -0.95
CA ALA A 352 41.09 -28.35 -1.59
C ALA A 352 40.15 -27.21 -2.02
N ALA A 353 38.90 -27.52 -2.36
CA ALA A 353 37.89 -26.51 -2.62
C ALA A 353 37.46 -25.80 -1.32
N LEU A 354 37.27 -26.55 -0.23
CA LEU A 354 36.93 -26.03 1.09
C LEU A 354 38.01 -25.09 1.63
N ALA A 355 39.28 -25.50 1.60
CA ALA A 355 40.38 -24.67 2.08
C ALA A 355 40.47 -23.32 1.34
N ARG A 356 40.18 -23.32 0.03
CA ARG A 356 40.12 -22.07 -0.76
C ARG A 356 38.94 -21.19 -0.35
N ALA A 357 37.76 -21.76 -0.19
CA ALA A 357 36.56 -21.03 0.21
C ALA A 357 36.69 -20.43 1.62
N GLU A 358 37.24 -21.19 2.57
CA GLU A 358 37.55 -20.74 3.93
C GLU A 358 38.53 -19.55 3.91
N GLY A 359 39.57 -19.61 3.08
CA GLY A 359 40.53 -18.50 2.90
C GLY A 359 39.90 -17.24 2.27
N SER A 360 38.98 -17.39 1.32
CA SER A 360 38.31 -16.27 0.65
C SER A 360 37.45 -15.42 1.59
N LEU A 361 36.99 -15.96 2.72
CA LEU A 361 36.16 -15.22 3.69
C LEU A 361 36.85 -13.94 4.20
N ALA A 362 38.18 -13.94 4.30
CA ALA A 362 38.95 -12.80 4.79
C ALA A 362 38.84 -11.55 3.89
N GLY A 363 38.57 -11.74 2.58
CA GLY A 363 38.45 -10.64 1.62
C GLY A 363 37.11 -9.89 1.68
N LEU A 364 36.05 -10.53 2.18
CA LEU A 364 34.68 -10.01 2.10
C LEU A 364 34.51 -8.65 2.78
N LYS A 365 35.21 -8.40 3.89
CA LYS A 365 35.14 -7.11 4.59
C LYS A 365 35.53 -5.94 3.68
N ALA A 366 36.65 -6.08 2.97
CA ALA A 366 37.13 -5.04 2.07
C ALA A 366 36.21 -4.90 0.84
N GLN A 367 35.68 -6.01 0.34
CA GLN A 367 34.76 -5.99 -0.79
C GLN A 367 33.43 -5.30 -0.45
N PHE A 368 32.85 -5.56 0.73
CA PHE A 368 31.65 -4.84 1.17
C PHE A 368 31.90 -3.36 1.43
N ALA A 369 33.10 -2.97 1.86
CA ALA A 369 33.50 -1.57 1.91
C ALA A 369 33.46 -0.93 0.52
N GLN A 370 34.02 -1.60 -0.49
CA GLN A 370 33.97 -1.13 -1.88
C GLN A 370 32.53 -0.98 -2.41
N LEU A 371 31.61 -1.87 -2.00
CA LEU A 371 30.20 -1.75 -2.34
C LEU A 371 29.59 -0.48 -1.73
N HIS A 372 29.85 -0.21 -0.44
CA HIS A 372 29.39 1.01 0.23
C HIS A 372 29.93 2.27 -0.45
N ASP A 373 31.24 2.31 -0.70
CA ASP A 373 31.91 3.44 -1.32
C ASP A 373 31.42 3.63 -2.76
N GLY A 374 31.19 2.55 -3.50
CA GLY A 374 30.68 2.57 -4.88
C GLY A 374 29.28 3.17 -5.01
N ILE A 375 28.38 2.91 -4.05
CA ILE A 375 27.05 3.52 -4.01
C ILE A 375 27.20 5.04 -3.84
N SER A 376 28.03 5.46 -2.88
CA SER A 376 28.27 6.87 -2.57
C SER A 376 28.97 7.62 -3.71
N ALA A 377 29.98 7.01 -4.32
CA ALA A 377 30.76 7.60 -5.41
C ALA A 377 29.93 7.86 -6.68
N LEU A 378 28.87 7.09 -6.90
CA LEU A 378 27.93 7.28 -8.02
C LEU A 378 26.80 8.27 -7.69
N GLY A 379 26.79 8.87 -6.50
CA GLY A 379 25.75 9.81 -6.08
C GLY A 379 24.36 9.19 -5.92
N LEU A 380 24.29 7.86 -5.74
CA LEU A 380 23.03 7.15 -5.57
C LEU A 380 22.46 7.42 -4.18
N THR A 381 21.25 7.98 -4.12
CA THR A 381 20.51 8.10 -2.85
C THR A 381 19.70 6.85 -2.61
N VAL A 382 20.04 6.06 -1.60
CA VAL A 382 19.31 4.82 -1.22
C VAL A 382 18.69 5.01 0.15
N LYS A 383 17.36 4.93 0.27
CA LYS A 383 16.65 5.11 1.55
C LYS A 383 16.79 3.90 2.46
N HIS A 384 16.56 2.70 1.91
CA HIS A 384 16.70 1.44 2.63
C HIS A 384 17.50 0.44 1.81
N LEU A 385 18.64 -0.03 2.34
CA LEU A 385 19.40 -1.13 1.76
C LEU A 385 19.20 -2.38 2.60
N LEU A 386 18.67 -3.44 1.99
CA LEU A 386 18.48 -4.76 2.57
C LEU A 386 19.51 -5.70 1.96
N ILE A 387 20.41 -6.26 2.78
CA ILE A 387 21.40 -7.24 2.34
C ILE A 387 21.05 -8.62 2.91
N THR A 388 20.90 -9.60 2.02
CA THR A 388 20.34 -10.91 2.36
C THR A 388 21.42 -11.96 2.55
N GLY A 389 21.29 -12.75 3.61
CA GLY A 389 22.15 -13.91 3.83
C GLY A 389 21.77 -15.12 2.97
N TYR A 390 22.54 -16.19 3.09
CA TYR A 390 22.37 -17.45 2.37
C TYR A 390 21.92 -18.58 3.32
N PRO A 391 21.26 -19.63 2.81
CA PRO A 391 20.94 -20.81 3.61
C PRO A 391 22.21 -21.64 3.86
N ALA A 392 22.93 -21.35 4.95
CA ALA A 392 24.20 -22.01 5.25
C ALA A 392 24.05 -23.53 5.48
N GLY A 393 22.88 -23.96 5.94
CA GLY A 393 22.53 -25.37 6.15
C GLY A 393 22.11 -26.15 4.89
N ILE A 394 22.47 -25.69 3.69
CA ILE A 394 22.00 -26.23 2.41
C ILE A 394 22.25 -27.74 2.22
N PHE A 395 23.36 -28.28 2.73
CA PHE A 395 23.67 -29.71 2.63
C PHE A 395 23.68 -30.34 4.02
N SER A 396 22.61 -31.07 4.37
CA SER A 396 22.57 -31.91 5.57
C SER A 396 22.43 -33.38 5.23
N GLY A 397 23.04 -34.26 6.01
CA GLY A 397 23.07 -35.69 5.71
C GLY A 397 24.20 -36.08 4.76
N SER A 398 24.05 -37.22 4.06
CA SER A 398 25.15 -37.89 3.35
C SER A 398 25.32 -37.47 1.88
N CYS A 399 24.51 -36.55 1.35
CA CYS A 399 24.56 -36.24 -0.08
C CYS A 399 25.76 -35.35 -0.47
N ALA A 400 26.41 -34.68 0.49
CA ALA A 400 27.61 -33.88 0.31
C ALA A 400 28.80 -34.42 1.13
N GLN A 401 29.99 -34.38 0.55
CA GLN A 401 31.24 -34.56 1.30
C GLN A 401 31.44 -33.35 2.22
N SER A 402 31.77 -33.59 3.48
CA SER A 402 32.15 -32.53 4.44
C SER A 402 31.07 -31.45 4.65
N GLY A 403 29.79 -31.83 4.69
CA GLY A 403 28.66 -30.89 4.84
C GLY A 403 28.79 -29.91 6.02
N ALA A 404 29.38 -30.33 7.14
CA ALA A 404 29.64 -29.44 8.28
C ALA A 404 30.63 -28.31 7.96
N ARG A 405 31.69 -28.58 7.18
CA ARG A 405 32.64 -27.55 6.74
C ARG A 405 32.00 -26.61 5.72
N ILE A 406 31.20 -27.14 4.80
CA ILE A 406 30.43 -26.30 3.85
C ILE A 406 29.50 -25.35 4.60
N ARG A 407 28.81 -25.85 5.64
CA ARG A 407 27.99 -25.02 6.53
C ARG A 407 28.82 -23.91 7.20
N GLY A 408 30.01 -24.23 7.70
CA GLY A 408 30.93 -23.25 8.28
C GLY A 408 31.31 -22.12 7.31
N VAL A 409 31.55 -22.43 6.03
CA VAL A 409 31.76 -21.41 4.99
C VAL A 409 30.53 -20.52 4.83
N GLY A 410 29.33 -21.11 4.74
CA GLY A 410 28.07 -20.37 4.62
C GLY A 410 27.78 -19.47 5.84
N GLU A 411 28.06 -19.97 7.05
CA GLU A 411 27.93 -19.21 8.31
C GLU A 411 28.95 -18.07 8.36
N GLY A 412 30.20 -18.30 7.95
CA GLY A 412 31.24 -17.27 7.84
C GLY A 412 30.87 -16.17 6.86
N LEU A 413 30.30 -16.52 5.70
CA LEU A 413 29.78 -15.55 4.72
C LEU A 413 28.64 -14.71 5.31
N ASN A 414 27.66 -15.36 5.94
CA ASN A 414 26.54 -14.67 6.59
C ASN A 414 27.01 -13.73 7.71
N GLU A 415 28.04 -14.13 8.46
CA GLU A 415 28.63 -13.28 9.50
C GLU A 415 29.33 -12.05 8.90
N ALA A 416 30.06 -12.22 7.79
CA ALA A 416 30.66 -11.08 7.08
C ALA A 416 29.60 -10.10 6.56
N ILE A 417 28.50 -10.61 5.98
CA ILE A 417 27.36 -9.81 5.54
C ILE A 417 26.73 -9.05 6.71
N ARG A 418 26.48 -9.74 7.83
CA ARG A 418 25.89 -9.14 9.04
C ARG A 418 26.78 -8.03 9.61
N LYS A 419 28.09 -8.24 9.64
CA LYS A 419 29.07 -7.23 10.07
C LYS A 419 29.08 -6.01 9.14
N ALA A 420 29.05 -6.22 7.83
CA ALA A 420 28.97 -5.14 6.85
C ALA A 420 27.66 -4.35 7.02
N ALA A 421 26.53 -5.03 7.18
CA ALA A 421 25.25 -4.39 7.40
C ALA A 421 25.26 -3.49 8.65
N ALA A 422 25.81 -3.99 9.76
CA ALA A 422 25.97 -3.21 10.99
C ALA A 422 26.92 -2.01 10.81
N ALA A 423 28.01 -2.17 10.05
CA ALA A 423 28.99 -1.10 9.82
C ALA A 423 28.45 0.05 8.96
N TYR A 424 27.61 -0.25 7.98
CA TYR A 424 27.16 0.71 6.97
C TYR A 424 25.68 1.11 7.09
N GLY A 425 25.01 0.72 8.19
CA GLY A 425 23.60 1.03 8.44
C GLY A 425 22.64 0.30 7.49
N TRP A 426 23.06 -0.81 6.89
CA TRP A 426 22.17 -1.65 6.08
C TRP A 426 21.33 -2.56 6.96
N THR A 427 20.19 -2.97 6.45
CA THR A 427 19.33 -3.96 7.12
C THR A 427 19.76 -5.36 6.70
N TYR A 428 20.25 -6.16 7.65
CA TYR A 428 20.50 -7.58 7.40
C TYR A 428 19.20 -8.36 7.36
N VAL A 429 18.93 -9.05 6.24
CA VAL A 429 17.81 -9.98 6.12
C VAL A 429 18.22 -11.31 6.78
N SER A 430 17.96 -11.41 8.07
CA SER A 430 18.25 -12.57 8.91
C SER A 430 17.22 -13.70 8.71
N GLY A 431 17.51 -14.88 9.26
CA GLY A 431 16.56 -15.99 9.34
C GLY A 431 16.54 -16.93 8.14
N VAL A 432 17.33 -16.65 7.10
CA VAL A 432 17.40 -17.48 5.87
C VAL A 432 17.76 -18.94 6.21
N THR A 433 18.80 -19.17 7.02
CA THR A 433 19.19 -20.54 7.39
C THR A 433 18.10 -21.25 8.20
N ALA A 434 17.44 -20.54 9.13
CA ALA A 434 16.35 -21.11 9.92
C ALA A 434 15.14 -21.49 9.05
N ALA A 435 14.76 -20.62 8.10
CA ALA A 435 13.64 -20.85 7.20
C ALA A 435 13.83 -22.08 6.29
N PHE A 436 15.07 -22.43 5.97
CA PHE A 436 15.41 -23.60 5.13
C PHE A 436 15.67 -24.88 5.93
N THR A 437 15.52 -24.87 7.26
CA THR A 437 15.69 -26.07 8.09
C THR A 437 14.61 -27.10 7.75
N GLY A 438 15.02 -28.34 7.45
CA GLY A 438 14.12 -29.41 6.98
C GLY A 438 13.80 -29.39 5.48
N HIS A 439 14.39 -28.43 4.75
CA HIS A 439 14.19 -28.23 3.31
C HIS A 439 15.52 -28.21 2.54
N ASP A 440 16.55 -28.85 3.10
CA ASP A 440 17.90 -28.89 2.55
C ASP A 440 17.96 -29.61 1.19
N TYR A 441 19.07 -29.44 0.48
CA TYR A 441 19.26 -30.02 -0.85
C TYR A 441 19.19 -31.55 -0.85
N CYS A 442 19.58 -32.20 0.25
CA CYS A 442 19.57 -33.66 0.34
C CYS A 442 18.16 -34.23 0.64
N SER A 443 17.19 -33.40 1.02
CA SER A 443 15.84 -33.83 1.40
C SER A 443 14.95 -34.07 0.18
N ALA A 444 14.82 -35.33 -0.26
CA ALA A 444 14.15 -35.68 -1.52
C ALA A 444 12.71 -35.11 -1.70
N SER A 445 11.86 -35.15 -0.66
CA SER A 445 10.44 -34.78 -0.75
C SER A 445 10.11 -33.37 -0.25
N SER A 446 10.99 -32.74 0.54
CA SER A 446 10.76 -31.41 1.15
C SER A 446 11.75 -30.35 0.67
N ARG A 447 12.68 -30.67 -0.22
CA ARG A 447 13.75 -29.77 -0.71
C ARG A 447 13.20 -28.46 -1.27
N TRP A 448 13.83 -27.35 -0.86
CA TRP A 448 13.60 -26.00 -1.40
C TRP A 448 14.71 -25.53 -2.34
N PHE A 449 15.50 -26.46 -2.86
CA PHE A 449 16.58 -26.21 -3.81
C PHE A 449 16.27 -26.88 -5.15
N VAL A 450 16.91 -26.48 -6.25
CA VAL A 450 16.84 -27.15 -7.55
C VAL A 450 17.91 -28.24 -7.56
N SER A 451 17.53 -29.46 -7.87
CA SER A 451 18.44 -30.61 -8.01
C SER A 451 19.24 -30.53 -9.31
N LEU A 452 20.34 -31.27 -9.39
CA LEU A 452 21.13 -31.40 -10.62
C LEU A 452 20.27 -31.83 -11.83
N ASN A 453 19.40 -32.83 -11.63
CA ASN A 453 18.54 -33.34 -12.70
C ASN A 453 17.52 -32.30 -13.16
N GLU A 454 16.91 -31.56 -12.22
CA GLU A 454 15.99 -30.48 -12.55
C GLU A 454 16.71 -29.35 -13.30
N SER A 455 17.90 -28.95 -12.86
CA SER A 455 18.71 -27.94 -13.55
C SER A 455 19.03 -28.35 -14.98
N LEU A 456 19.52 -29.58 -15.18
CA LEU A 456 19.82 -30.10 -16.51
C LEU A 456 18.56 -30.15 -17.38
N ALA A 457 17.43 -30.61 -16.85
CA ALA A 457 16.18 -30.73 -17.59
C ALA A 457 15.56 -29.37 -17.94
N TRP A 458 15.59 -28.40 -17.02
CA TRP A 458 14.86 -27.14 -17.15
C TRP A 458 15.67 -26.04 -17.82
N GLN A 459 17.00 -26.00 -17.65
CA GLN A 459 17.85 -24.95 -18.21
C GLN A 459 19.02 -25.46 -19.06
N GLY A 460 19.20 -26.78 -19.17
CA GLY A 460 20.22 -27.38 -20.04
C GLY A 460 21.65 -27.29 -19.50
N ALA A 461 21.83 -26.84 -18.25
CA ALA A 461 23.12 -26.65 -17.62
C ALA A 461 23.05 -26.96 -16.12
N VAL A 462 24.21 -27.06 -15.46
CA VAL A 462 24.29 -27.39 -14.03
C VAL A 462 24.15 -26.16 -13.12
N ASP A 463 24.16 -24.95 -13.67
CA ASP A 463 24.20 -23.68 -12.94
C ASP A 463 23.05 -23.53 -11.93
N GLY A 464 21.85 -24.05 -12.24
CA GLY A 464 20.69 -24.09 -11.34
C GLY A 464 20.84 -25.01 -10.14
N THR A 465 21.79 -25.94 -10.15
CA THR A 465 21.97 -26.91 -9.05
C THR A 465 22.20 -26.19 -7.73
N ALA A 466 21.50 -26.61 -6.68
CA ALA A 466 21.59 -26.06 -5.33
C ALA A 466 21.13 -24.60 -5.19
N HIS A 467 20.48 -24.01 -6.21
CA HIS A 467 19.77 -22.74 -6.06
C HIS A 467 18.36 -22.96 -5.47
N PRO A 468 17.74 -21.98 -4.79
CA PRO A 468 16.38 -22.12 -4.30
C PRO A 468 15.41 -22.39 -5.46
N ASN A 469 14.53 -23.37 -5.31
CA ASN A 469 13.44 -23.61 -6.26
C ASN A 469 12.30 -22.58 -6.03
N HIS A 470 11.20 -22.73 -6.77
CA HIS A 470 10.06 -21.82 -6.64
C HIS A 470 9.54 -21.71 -5.20
N VAL A 471 9.58 -22.75 -4.37
CA VAL A 471 9.15 -22.61 -2.97
C VAL A 471 10.20 -21.85 -2.16
N GLY A 472 11.48 -22.20 -2.29
CA GLY A 472 12.59 -21.52 -1.61
C GLY A 472 12.70 -20.03 -1.96
N GLN A 473 12.54 -19.65 -3.22
CA GLN A 473 12.49 -18.25 -3.63
C GLN A 473 11.32 -17.49 -2.97
N GLY A 474 10.23 -18.19 -2.65
CA GLY A 474 9.08 -17.63 -1.94
C GLY A 474 9.43 -17.30 -0.49
N ALA A 475 10.20 -18.17 0.16
CA ALA A 475 10.71 -17.92 1.50
C ALA A 475 11.70 -16.73 1.52
N PHE A 476 12.56 -16.59 0.51
CA PHE A 476 13.38 -15.37 0.36
C PHE A 476 12.52 -14.12 0.28
N ALA A 477 11.45 -14.15 -0.52
CA ALA A 477 10.52 -13.03 -0.62
C ALA A 477 9.85 -12.69 0.72
N ASP A 478 9.42 -13.69 1.50
CA ASP A 478 8.84 -13.49 2.84
C ASP A 478 9.84 -12.81 3.80
N LEU A 479 11.10 -13.25 3.77
CA LEU A 479 12.15 -12.70 4.63
C LEU A 479 12.53 -11.26 4.24
N ILE A 480 12.66 -10.97 2.94
CA ILE A 480 12.88 -9.62 2.43
C ILE A 480 11.73 -8.72 2.88
N LEU A 481 10.48 -9.20 2.76
CA LEU A 481 9.32 -8.42 3.16
C LEU A 481 9.31 -8.12 4.66
N ALA A 482 9.59 -9.14 5.47
CA ALA A 482 9.67 -8.99 6.92
C ALA A 482 10.78 -8.03 7.33
N ALA A 483 11.94 -8.06 6.66
CA ALA A 483 13.05 -7.16 6.92
C ALA A 483 12.72 -5.70 6.56
N GLY A 484 12.09 -5.47 5.40
CA GLY A 484 11.69 -4.11 5.00
C GLY A 484 10.67 -3.49 5.94
N LYS A 485 9.70 -4.28 6.44
CA LYS A 485 8.77 -3.82 7.47
C LYS A 485 9.49 -3.44 8.77
N ARG A 486 10.49 -4.22 9.21
CA ARG A 486 11.27 -3.91 10.43
C ARG A 486 12.15 -2.67 10.26
N SER A 487 12.64 -2.38 9.06
CA SER A 487 13.47 -1.20 8.77
C SER A 487 12.65 0.06 8.46
N GLY A 488 11.32 -0.03 8.47
CA GLY A 488 10.43 1.10 8.16
C GLY A 488 10.37 1.45 6.67
N ALA A 489 10.77 0.53 5.79
CA ALA A 489 10.72 0.76 4.34
C ALA A 489 9.28 0.84 3.80
N TRP A 490 8.29 0.27 4.49
CA TRP A 490 6.85 0.42 4.23
C TRP A 490 5.98 0.08 5.44
#